data_AF-D6GWV6-F1
#
_entry.id   AF-D6GWV6-F1
#
_cell.length_a   1.000
_cell.length_b   1.000
_cell.length_c   1.000
_cell.angle_alpha   90.00
_cell.angle_beta   90.00
_cell.angle_gamma   90.00
#
_symmetry.space_group_name_H-M   'P 1'
#
loop_
_entity.id
_entity.type
_entity.pdbx_description
1 polymer ?
#
loop_
_entity_poly.entity_id
_entity_poly.type
_entity_poly.pdbx_seq_one_letter_code
_entity_poly.pdbx_strand_id
1 'polypeptide(L)'
;MSFVFVNGVLSGTNDNPEKLVKEIIEDRRAGKIPKQVNIRYRKDRDSVMINSDGGRLLRALIVVKNGKSLVTKDDVKLLAEGHITWQDLIDKGKIEYLDADEEELAYTAITEEELTPAHTHLEITPLSVFGTQASLLRFYKSQQRSQERYRSKKCTARRWNLLYKLSY
;
A
#
# COMPACT_ATOMS: atom_id res chain seq x y z
N MET A 1 13.79 -28.76 7.41
CA MET A 1 14.61 -28.13 8.46
C MET A 1 15.25 -26.88 7.89
N SER A 2 15.02 -25.74 8.51
CA SER A 2 15.40 -24.41 8.04
C SER A 2 16.19 -23.67 9.12
N PHE A 3 17.12 -22.82 8.72
CA PHE A 3 17.93 -22.02 9.65
C PHE A 3 17.23 -20.71 9.98
N VAL A 4 17.18 -20.34 11.26
CA VAL A 4 16.56 -19.09 11.73
C VAL A 4 17.67 -18.11 12.10
N PHE A 5 17.68 -16.97 11.42
CA PHE A 5 18.60 -15.88 11.67
C PHE A 5 17.86 -14.68 12.25
N VAL A 6 18.42 -14.07 13.28
CA VAL A 6 17.93 -12.82 13.86
C VAL A 6 19.02 -11.77 13.69
N ASN A 7 18.73 -10.70 12.94
CA ASN A 7 19.69 -9.65 12.60
C ASN A 7 21.01 -10.19 12.03
N GLY A 8 20.92 -11.22 11.17
CA GLY A 8 22.07 -11.90 10.56
C GLY A 8 22.80 -12.91 11.45
N VAL A 9 22.44 -13.06 12.74
CA VAL A 9 23.02 -14.05 13.65
C VAL A 9 22.19 -15.32 13.63
N LEU A 10 22.83 -16.49 13.47
CA LEU A 10 22.15 -17.78 13.57
C LEU A 10 21.63 -17.99 14.99
N SER A 11 20.31 -18.06 15.14
CA SER A 11 19.62 -18.24 16.43
C SER A 11 19.22 -19.70 16.66
N GLY A 12 18.92 -20.44 15.58
CA GLY A 12 18.57 -21.85 15.69
C GLY A 12 18.05 -22.45 14.39
N THR A 13 17.35 -23.57 14.51
CA THR A 13 16.74 -24.29 13.38
C THR A 13 15.28 -24.60 13.66
N ASN A 14 14.46 -24.59 12.61
CA ASN A 14 13.05 -24.99 12.69
C ASN A 14 12.69 -25.95 11.55
N ASP A 15 11.98 -27.01 11.87
CA ASP A 15 11.50 -27.99 10.89
C ASP A 15 10.40 -27.45 9.98
N ASN A 16 9.57 -26.53 10.48
CA ASN A 16 8.45 -25.93 9.75
C ASN A 16 8.55 -24.40 9.68
N PRO A 17 9.34 -23.85 8.74
CA PRO A 17 9.50 -22.41 8.57
C PRO A 17 8.21 -21.68 8.20
N GLU A 18 7.34 -22.28 7.38
CA GLU A 18 6.11 -21.62 6.94
C GLU A 18 5.15 -21.39 8.10
N LYS A 19 5.05 -22.36 9.02
CA LYS A 19 4.28 -22.21 10.26
C LYS A 19 4.87 -21.13 11.16
N LEU A 20 6.20 -21.10 11.32
CA LEU A 20 6.89 -20.08 12.13
C LEU A 20 6.62 -18.67 11.62
N VAL A 21 6.78 -18.44 10.32
CA VAL A 21 6.54 -17.12 9.73
C VAL A 21 5.09 -16.70 9.95
N LYS A 22 4.14 -17.61 9.78
CA LYS A 22 2.72 -17.32 10.03
C LYS A 22 2.46 -16.94 11.48
N GLU A 23 2.99 -17.68 12.44
CA GLU A 23 2.85 -17.40 13.88
C GLU A 23 3.44 -16.03 14.25
N ILE A 24 4.64 -15.71 13.74
CA ILE A 24 5.27 -14.41 14.03
C ILE A 24 4.48 -13.25 13.40
N ILE A 25 3.94 -13.42 12.19
CA ILE A 25 3.07 -12.41 11.57
C ILE A 25 1.80 -12.20 12.38
N GLU A 26 1.19 -13.28 12.89
CA GLU A 26 0.01 -13.21 13.75
C GLU A 26 0.33 -12.50 15.08
N ASP A 27 1.47 -12.80 15.70
CA ASP A 27 1.95 -12.13 16.91
C ASP A 27 2.27 -10.64 16.69
N ARG A 28 2.82 -10.29 15.52
CA ARG A 28 3.04 -8.91 15.09
C ARG A 28 1.72 -8.15 14.94
N ARG A 29 0.70 -8.78 14.33
CA ARG A 29 -0.65 -8.21 14.17
C ARG A 29 -1.39 -8.08 15.49
N ALA A 30 -1.15 -9.01 16.43
CA ALA A 30 -1.69 -8.94 17.79
C ALA A 30 -0.97 -7.91 18.68
N GLY A 31 0.13 -7.31 18.20
CA GLY A 31 0.91 -6.32 18.94
C GLY A 31 1.85 -6.91 20.01
N LYS A 32 2.09 -8.23 20.00
CA LYS A 32 3.06 -8.87 20.90
C LYS A 32 4.50 -8.58 20.51
N ILE A 33 4.72 -8.33 19.22
CA ILE A 33 6.01 -8.00 18.61
C ILE A 33 5.89 -6.62 17.95
N PRO A 34 6.94 -5.78 17.96
CA PRO A 34 6.92 -4.51 17.27
C PRO A 34 6.57 -4.68 15.78
N LYS A 35 5.70 -3.81 15.26
CA LYS A 35 5.18 -3.91 13.88
C LYS A 35 6.23 -3.67 12.80
N GLN A 36 7.36 -3.11 13.19
CA GLN A 36 8.53 -2.84 12.34
C GLN A 36 9.44 -4.06 12.17
N VAL A 37 9.23 -5.13 12.95
CA VAL A 37 9.99 -6.37 12.80
C VAL A 37 9.62 -6.99 11.46
N ASN A 38 10.63 -7.22 10.64
CA ASN A 38 10.50 -7.88 9.35
C ASN A 38 10.76 -9.38 9.50
N ILE A 39 9.95 -10.17 8.81
CA ILE A 39 10.10 -11.62 8.76
C ILE A 39 10.02 -12.07 7.30
N ARG A 40 11.02 -12.84 6.88
CA ARG A 40 11.07 -13.42 5.54
C ARG A 40 11.49 -14.88 5.59
N TYR A 41 10.75 -15.75 4.90
CA TYR A 41 11.21 -17.10 4.60
C TYR A 41 11.79 -17.17 3.19
N ARG A 42 13.09 -17.47 3.11
CA ARG A 42 13.84 -17.69 1.89
C ARG A 42 13.84 -19.17 1.53
N LYS A 43 12.96 -19.55 0.60
CA LYS A 43 12.83 -20.92 0.07
C LYS A 43 14.08 -21.39 -0.70
N ASP A 44 14.87 -20.45 -1.25
CA ASP A 44 16.08 -20.75 -2.00
C ASP A 44 17.24 -21.24 -1.12
N ARG A 45 17.25 -20.88 0.16
CA ARG A 45 18.31 -21.22 1.11
C ARG A 45 17.81 -21.93 2.37
N ASP A 46 16.54 -22.33 2.40
CA ASP A 46 15.84 -22.84 3.58
C ASP A 46 16.19 -22.04 4.85
N SER A 47 16.05 -20.71 4.77
CA SER A 47 16.39 -19.81 5.88
C SER A 47 15.28 -18.81 6.18
N VAL A 48 14.98 -18.64 7.46
CA VAL A 48 14.08 -17.61 7.98
C VAL A 48 14.93 -16.46 8.49
N MET A 49 14.72 -15.28 7.92
CA MET A 49 15.36 -14.04 8.33
C MET A 49 14.37 -13.23 9.15
N ILE A 50 14.77 -12.85 10.36
CA ILE A 50 14.03 -11.96 11.25
C ILE A 50 14.89 -10.73 11.49
N ASN A 51 14.43 -9.58 11.02
CA ASN A 51 15.17 -8.32 11.15
C ASN A 51 14.39 -7.35 12.05
N SER A 52 15.02 -6.96 13.15
CA SER A 52 14.54 -5.93 14.08
C SER A 52 15.42 -4.68 14.07
N ASP A 53 16.47 -4.66 13.24
CA ASP A 53 17.38 -3.53 13.14
C ASP A 53 16.71 -2.28 12.58
N GLY A 54 17.21 -1.12 13.02
CA GLY A 54 16.82 0.20 12.51
C GLY A 54 17.53 0.57 11.21
N GLY A 55 17.06 1.64 10.56
CA GLY A 55 17.66 2.18 9.34
C GLY A 55 17.11 1.57 8.03
N ARG A 56 16.22 0.59 8.13
CA ARG A 56 15.47 0.04 7.00
C ARG A 56 14.34 0.99 6.62
N LEU A 57 14.08 1.11 5.32
CA LEU A 57 12.97 1.91 4.82
C LEU A 57 11.70 1.07 4.86
N LEU A 58 10.67 1.62 5.49
CA LEU A 58 9.37 0.99 5.57
C LEU A 58 8.38 1.74 4.70
N ARG A 59 7.59 0.99 3.94
CA ARG A 59 6.51 1.48 3.10
C ARG A 59 5.18 1.13 3.73
N ALA A 60 4.33 2.13 3.95
CA ALA A 60 2.98 1.91 4.44
C ALA A 60 2.08 1.44 3.30
N LEU A 61 1.37 0.33 3.50
CA LEU A 61 0.45 -0.26 2.55
C LEU A 61 -0.87 -0.61 3.24
N ILE A 62 -1.96 -0.53 2.48
CA ILE A 62 -3.28 -0.95 2.95
C ILE A 62 -3.39 -2.46 2.77
N VAL A 63 -3.83 -3.16 3.81
CA VAL A 63 -4.03 -4.61 3.75
C VAL A 63 -5.30 -4.92 2.97
N VAL A 64 -5.21 -5.89 2.07
CA VAL A 64 -6.32 -6.38 1.25
C VAL A 64 -6.67 -7.80 1.67
N LYS A 65 -7.97 -8.11 1.77
CA LYS A 65 -8.46 -9.48 1.97
C LYS A 65 -9.57 -9.77 0.97
N ASN A 66 -9.46 -10.89 0.26
CA ASN A 66 -10.44 -11.35 -0.73
C ASN A 66 -10.81 -10.27 -1.77
N GLY A 67 -9.82 -9.52 -2.25
CA GLY A 67 -10.00 -8.47 -3.27
C GLY A 67 -10.69 -7.21 -2.75
N LYS A 68 -10.81 -7.03 -1.43
CA LYS A 68 -11.35 -5.82 -0.80
C LYS A 68 -10.32 -5.20 0.13
N SER A 69 -10.17 -3.89 0.03
CA SER A 69 -9.42 -3.09 0.99
C SER A 69 -10.02 -3.23 2.39
N LEU A 70 -9.18 -3.41 3.42
CA LEU A 70 -9.62 -3.37 4.82
C LEU A 70 -9.90 -1.95 5.32
N VAL A 71 -9.32 -0.93 4.67
CA VAL A 71 -9.66 0.47 4.91
C VAL A 71 -10.92 0.78 4.12
N THR A 72 -12.00 1.08 4.84
CA THR A 72 -13.29 1.41 4.24
C THR A 72 -13.47 2.91 4.08
N LYS A 73 -14.45 3.33 3.28
CA LYS A 73 -14.80 4.75 3.12
C LYS A 73 -15.23 5.40 4.44
N ASP A 74 -15.79 4.63 5.37
CA ASP A 74 -16.20 5.14 6.67
C ASP A 74 -14.99 5.36 7.59
N ASP A 75 -13.96 4.51 7.50
CA ASP A 75 -12.69 4.76 8.18
C ASP A 75 -12.06 6.08 7.72
N VAL A 76 -12.12 6.37 6.41
CA VAL A 76 -11.60 7.63 5.85
C VAL A 76 -12.37 8.84 6.37
N LYS A 77 -13.70 8.74 6.51
CA LYS A 77 -14.53 9.81 7.10
C LYS A 77 -14.17 10.03 8.57
N LEU A 78 -14.10 8.96 9.36
CA LEU A 78 -13.74 9.02 10.78
C LEU A 78 -12.34 9.60 10.98
N LEU A 79 -11.40 9.30 10.08
CA LEU A 79 -10.05 9.86 10.08
C LEU A 79 -10.08 11.37 9.77
N ALA A 80 -10.90 11.79 8.81
CA ALA A 80 -11.06 13.21 8.44
C ALA A 80 -11.75 14.04 9.55
N GLU A 81 -12.68 13.43 10.28
CA GLU A 81 -13.37 14.03 11.42
C GLU A 81 -12.52 14.00 12.71
N GLY A 82 -11.39 13.28 12.71
CA GLY A 82 -10.49 13.15 13.85
C GLY A 82 -10.96 12.18 14.94
N HIS A 83 -11.95 11.34 14.66
CA HIS A 83 -12.45 10.31 15.58
C HIS A 83 -11.51 9.11 15.69
N ILE A 84 -10.72 8.84 14.65
CA ILE A 84 -9.66 7.84 14.66
C ILE A 84 -8.36 8.47 14.19
N THR A 85 -7.24 7.89 14.60
CA THR A 85 -5.89 8.29 14.20
C THR A 85 -5.29 7.30 13.20
N TRP A 86 -4.20 7.71 12.56
CA TRP A 86 -3.40 6.80 11.73
C TRP A 86 -2.92 5.57 12.52
N GLN A 87 -2.53 5.77 13.78
CA GLN A 87 -2.08 4.70 14.66
C GLN A 87 -3.18 3.66 14.90
N ASP A 88 -4.44 4.10 15.05
CA ASP A 88 -5.57 3.18 15.21
C ASP A 88 -5.77 2.26 13.99
N LEU A 89 -5.49 2.75 12.77
CA LEU A 89 -5.56 1.93 11.55
C LEU A 89 -4.45 0.87 11.52
N ILE A 90 -3.26 1.21 12.02
CA ILE A 90 -2.15 0.27 12.16
C ILE A 90 -2.45 -0.74 13.28
N ASP A 91 -3.01 -0.30 14.41
CA ASP A 91 -3.39 -1.14 15.55
C ASP A 91 -4.49 -2.13 15.20
N LYS A 92 -5.44 -1.72 14.36
CA LYS A 92 -6.47 -2.60 13.79
C LYS A 92 -5.95 -3.50 12.65
N GLY A 93 -4.68 -3.40 12.27
CA GLY A 93 -4.08 -4.18 11.17
C GLY A 93 -4.68 -3.87 9.79
N LYS A 94 -5.26 -2.66 9.62
CA LYS A 94 -5.77 -2.20 8.32
C LYS A 94 -4.64 -1.67 7.43
N ILE A 95 -3.59 -1.15 8.06
CA ILE A 95 -2.40 -0.63 7.43
C ILE A 95 -1.19 -1.36 8.02
N GLU A 96 -0.30 -1.83 7.16
CA GLU A 96 0.94 -2.51 7.53
C GLU A 96 2.15 -1.78 6.93
N TYR A 97 3.26 -1.82 7.65
CA TYR A 97 4.54 -1.32 7.17
C TYR A 97 5.35 -2.49 6.63
N LEU A 98 5.64 -2.48 5.34
CA LEU A 98 6.48 -3.48 4.72
C LEU A 98 7.88 -2.92 4.45
N ASP A 99 8.88 -3.76 4.67
CA ASP A 99 10.25 -3.52 4.20
C ASP A 99 10.41 -4.06 2.77
N ALA A 100 11.48 -3.70 2.08
CA ALA A 100 11.78 -4.14 0.71
C ALA A 100 11.80 -5.68 0.58
N ASP A 101 12.31 -6.38 1.60
CA ASP A 101 12.35 -7.85 1.64
C ASP A 101 10.95 -8.48 1.76
N GLU A 102 10.03 -7.86 2.51
CA GLU A 102 8.65 -8.31 2.65
C GLU A 102 7.80 -7.92 1.43
N GLU A 103 8.10 -6.76 0.85
CA GLU A 103 7.45 -6.24 -0.36
C GLU A 103 7.67 -7.16 -1.56
N GLU A 104 8.83 -7.82 -1.68
CA GLU A 104 9.11 -8.82 -2.73
C GLU A 104 8.10 -10.00 -2.70
N LEU A 105 7.54 -10.32 -1.53
CA LEU A 105 6.53 -11.38 -1.36
C LEU A 105 5.09 -10.85 -1.45
N ALA A 106 4.89 -9.54 -1.34
CA ALA A 106 3.58 -8.92 -1.38
C ALA A 106 3.14 -8.71 -2.83
N TYR A 107 1.90 -9.11 -3.14
CA TYR A 107 1.26 -8.70 -4.38
C TYR A 107 0.45 -7.41 -4.15
N THR A 108 0.97 -6.28 -4.64
CA THR A 108 0.45 -4.92 -4.44
C THR A 108 -0.32 -4.39 -5.66
N ALA A 109 -1.52 -3.87 -5.45
CA ALA A 109 -2.27 -3.11 -6.47
C ALA A 109 -1.97 -1.60 -6.34
N ILE A 110 -1.96 -0.86 -7.46
CA ILE A 110 -1.76 0.61 -7.45
C ILE A 110 -3.09 1.33 -7.21
N THR A 111 -4.17 0.80 -7.76
CA THR A 111 -5.51 1.39 -7.65
C THR A 111 -6.53 0.35 -7.20
N GLU A 112 -7.64 0.82 -6.61
CA GLU A 112 -8.75 -0.06 -6.20
C GLU A 112 -9.39 -0.79 -7.40
N GLU A 113 -9.29 -0.22 -8.61
CA GLU A 113 -9.85 -0.80 -9.84
C GLU A 113 -9.11 -2.07 -10.28
N GLU A 114 -7.84 -2.21 -9.91
CA GLU A 114 -6.98 -3.34 -10.23
C GLU A 114 -7.08 -4.48 -9.19
N LEU A 115 -7.83 -4.27 -8.10
CA LEU A 115 -7.93 -5.24 -7.02
C LEU A 115 -8.53 -6.57 -7.51
N THR A 116 -7.76 -7.64 -7.28
CA THR A 116 -8.21 -9.02 -7.47
C THR A 116 -8.08 -9.79 -6.15
N PRO A 117 -8.76 -10.95 -6.00
CA PRO A 117 -8.64 -11.78 -4.80
C PRO A 117 -7.22 -12.26 -4.48
N ALA A 118 -6.32 -12.25 -5.46
CA ALA A 118 -4.92 -12.63 -5.29
C ALA A 118 -4.05 -11.52 -4.66
N HIS A 119 -4.51 -10.27 -4.71
CA HIS A 119 -3.76 -9.15 -4.15
C HIS A 119 -3.74 -9.20 -2.63
N THR A 120 -2.58 -8.88 -2.07
CA THR A 120 -2.32 -8.87 -0.62
C THR A 120 -2.39 -7.45 -0.06
N HIS A 121 -1.97 -6.46 -0.85
CA HIS A 121 -1.81 -5.08 -0.41
C HIS A 121 -2.25 -4.11 -1.50
N LEU A 122 -2.55 -2.88 -1.09
CA LEU A 122 -2.96 -1.77 -1.94
C LEU A 122 -2.14 -0.52 -1.57
N GLU A 123 -1.71 0.22 -2.59
CA GLU A 123 -1.07 1.53 -2.41
C GLU A 123 -2.02 2.55 -1.77
N ILE A 124 -1.52 3.32 -0.80
CA ILE A 124 -2.29 4.43 -0.20
C ILE A 124 -2.61 5.50 -1.25
N THR A 125 -1.64 5.79 -2.12
CA THR A 125 -1.81 6.77 -3.20
C THR A 125 -0.93 6.36 -4.38
N PRO A 126 -1.42 6.43 -5.62
CA PRO A 126 -0.59 6.18 -6.81
C PRO A 126 0.58 7.15 -6.96
N LEU A 127 0.62 8.23 -6.18
CA LEU A 127 1.73 9.17 -6.15
C LEU A 127 2.89 8.71 -5.25
N SER A 128 2.69 7.71 -4.39
CA SER A 128 3.69 7.18 -3.44
C SER A 128 4.93 6.65 -4.15
N VAL A 129 4.77 6.18 -5.39
CA VAL A 129 5.83 5.67 -6.26
C VAL A 129 6.82 6.78 -6.66
N PHE A 130 6.38 8.05 -6.64
CA PHE A 130 7.20 9.18 -7.05
C PHE A 130 7.70 9.96 -5.84
N GLY A 131 8.96 10.38 -5.88
CA GLY A 131 9.49 11.36 -4.92
C GLY A 131 8.74 12.69 -4.98
N THR A 132 8.90 13.52 -3.95
CA THR A 132 8.17 14.79 -3.78
C THR A 132 8.21 15.69 -5.02
N GLN A 133 9.39 15.90 -5.61
CA GLN A 133 9.54 16.72 -6.81
C GLN A 133 8.82 16.15 -8.04
N ALA A 134 8.93 14.84 -8.28
CA ALA A 134 8.27 14.18 -9.40
C ALA A 134 6.74 14.11 -9.21
N SER A 135 6.28 13.91 -7.96
CA SER A 135 4.85 13.93 -7.61
C SER A 135 4.22 15.31 -7.88
N LEU A 136 4.95 16.40 -7.60
CA LEU A 136 4.52 17.76 -7.89
C LEU A 136 4.36 18.01 -9.39
N LEU A 137 5.31 17.50 -10.19
CA LEU A 137 5.21 17.59 -11.65
C LEU A 137 3.98 16.84 -12.18
N ARG A 138 3.68 15.66 -11.64
CA ARG A 138 2.49 14.88 -12.02
C ARG A 138 1.20 15.59 -11.62
N PHE A 139 1.18 16.22 -10.45
CA PHE A 139 0.08 17.07 -10.01
C PHE A 139 -0.14 18.24 -10.97
N TYR A 140 0.93 18.98 -11.32
CA TYR A 140 0.85 20.10 -12.24
C TYR A 140 0.33 19.69 -13.63
N LYS A 141 0.85 18.58 -14.20
CA LYS A 141 0.36 18.03 -15.46
C LYS A 141 -1.12 17.64 -15.39
N SER A 142 -1.58 17.07 -14.28
CA SER A 142 -2.99 16.74 -14.08
C SER A 142 -3.89 17.99 -14.06
N GLN A 143 -3.43 19.07 -13.40
CA GLN A 143 -4.11 20.36 -13.36
C GLN A 143 -4.22 20.98 -14.76
N GLN A 144 -3.11 21.04 -15.51
CA GLN A 144 -3.11 21.55 -16.89
C GLN A 144 -4.10 20.77 -17.78
N ARG A 145 -4.04 19.43 -17.74
CA ARG A 145 -4.93 18.56 -18.52
C ARG A 145 -6.41 18.79 -18.18
N SER A 146 -6.72 19.02 -16.91
CA SER A 146 -8.09 19.29 -16.45
C SER A 146 -8.61 20.64 -16.99
N GLN A 147 -7.78 21.67 -16.98
CA GLN A 147 -8.11 22.98 -17.55
C GLN A 147 -8.32 22.92 -19.06
N GLU A 148 -7.46 22.21 -19.80
CA GLU A 148 -7.61 21.99 -21.25
C GLU A 148 -8.92 21.27 -21.57
N ARG A 149 -9.25 20.21 -20.82
CA ARG A 149 -10.49 19.44 -21.00
C ARG A 149 -11.73 20.30 -20.76
N TYR A 150 -11.69 21.19 -19.76
CA TYR A 150 -12.76 22.16 -19.50
C TYR A 150 -12.90 23.21 -20.60
N ARG A 151 -11.77 23.77 -21.07
CA ARG A 151 -11.73 24.72 -22.20
C ARG A 151 -12.30 24.10 -23.47
N SER A 152 -11.91 22.86 -23.79
CA SER A 152 -12.44 22.12 -24.93
C SER A 152 -13.96 21.97 -24.86
N LYS A 153 -14.51 21.51 -23.72
CA LYS A 153 -15.97 21.38 -23.53
C LYS A 153 -16.70 22.71 -23.73
N LYS A 154 -16.15 23.81 -23.21
CA LYS A 154 -16.70 25.16 -23.41
C LYS A 154 -16.67 25.59 -24.88
N CYS A 155 -15.58 25.36 -25.59
CA CYS A 155 -15.46 25.68 -27.02
C CYS A 155 -16.47 24.88 -27.86
N THR A 156 -16.62 23.59 -27.58
CA THR A 156 -17.61 22.74 -28.24
C THR A 156 -19.03 23.25 -27.98
N ALA A 157 -19.39 23.53 -26.72
CA ALA A 157 -20.72 24.07 -26.37
C ALA A 157 -21.01 25.42 -27.06
N ARG A 158 -20.02 26.32 -27.13
CA ARG A 158 -20.14 27.59 -27.87
C ARG A 158 -20.36 27.37 -29.36
N ARG A 159 -19.65 26.43 -29.98
CA ARG A 159 -19.79 26.10 -31.40
C ARG A 159 -21.18 25.55 -31.71
N TRP A 160 -21.71 24.66 -30.87
CA TRP A 160 -23.07 24.12 -31.02
C TRP A 160 -24.14 25.21 -30.88
N ASN A 161 -24.01 26.13 -29.92
CA ASN A 161 -24.92 27.27 -29.79
C ASN A 161 -24.87 28.20 -31.00
N LEU A 162 -23.70 28.38 -31.63
CA LEU A 162 -23.58 29.20 -32.84
C LEU A 162 -24.25 28.52 -34.04
N LEU A 163 -24.05 27.21 -34.21
CA LEU A 163 -24.68 26.42 -35.29
C LEU A 163 -26.21 26.39 -35.15
N TYR A 164 -26.72 26.24 -33.92
CA TYR A 164 -28.17 26.31 -33.65
C TYR A 164 -28.75 27.68 -34.03
N LYS A 165 -28.04 28.78 -33.76
CA LYS A 165 -28.47 30.14 -34.12
C LYS A 165 -28.41 30.44 -35.62
N LEU A 166 -27.63 29.69 -36.40
CA LEU A 166 -27.49 29.83 -37.85
C LEU A 166 -28.46 28.92 -38.64
N SER A 167 -29.18 28.03 -37.95
CA SER A 167 -30.12 27.09 -38.57
C SER A 167 -31.59 27.57 -38.56
N TYR A 168 -31.81 28.83 -38.18
CA TYR A 168 -33.08 29.58 -38.24
C TYR A 168 -32.81 30.90 -38.97
#